data_AF-A0A081D8N0-F1
#
_entry.id   AF-A0A081D8N0-F1
#
_cell.length_a   1.000
_cell.length_b   1.000
_cell.length_c   1.000
_cell.angle_alpha   90.00
_cell.angle_beta   90.00
_cell.angle_gamma   90.00
#
_symmetry.space_group_name_H-M   'P 1'
#
loop_
_entity.id
_entity.type
_entity.pdbx_description
1 polymer ?
#
loop_
_entity_poly.entity_id
_entity_poly.type
_entity_poly.pdbx_seq_one_letter_code
_entity_poly.pdbx_strand_id
1 'polypeptide(L)'
;MALVQLYCELPGIVGGSLRTSRKYADELLKISPVDGHLAQGYIEEYDKEYRAAEKCYKKAIEIGGSLTTYKNWPHFMRKRLKSISRL
;
A
#
# COMPACT_ATOMS: atom_id res chain seq x y z
N MET A 1 6.85 0.91 -12.30
CA MET A 1 5.54 0.37 -11.84
C MET A 1 5.44 -1.10 -12.21
N ALA A 2 6.32 -1.94 -11.67
CA ALA A 2 6.25 -3.38 -11.94
C ALA A 2 5.89 -4.13 -10.66
N LEU A 3 6.49 -3.80 -9.51
CA LEU A 3 6.22 -4.53 -8.27
C LEU A 3 4.79 -4.39 -7.75
N VAL A 4 4.24 -3.17 -7.63
CA VAL A 4 2.88 -3.03 -7.06
C VAL A 4 1.80 -3.63 -7.97
N GLN A 5 1.94 -3.47 -9.29
CA GLN A 5 1.05 -4.17 -10.21
C GLN A 5 1.26 -5.67 -10.14
N LEU A 6 2.48 -6.19 -10.02
CA LEU A 6 2.75 -7.63 -9.84
C LEU A 6 2.16 -8.19 -8.54
N TYR A 7 2.19 -7.43 -7.43
CA TYR A 7 1.58 -7.84 -6.15
C TYR A 7 0.05 -7.69 -6.15
N CYS A 8 -0.51 -6.75 -6.91
CA CYS A 8 -1.97 -6.64 -7.14
C CYS A 8 -2.48 -7.63 -8.20
N GLU A 9 -1.65 -8.00 -9.20
CA GLU A 9 -1.87 -9.02 -10.24
C GLU A 9 -1.59 -10.45 -9.75
N LEU A 10 -1.46 -10.62 -8.44
CA LEU A 10 -1.77 -11.86 -7.73
C LEU A 10 -3.21 -11.84 -7.17
N PRO A 11 -4.28 -11.55 -7.95
CA PRO A 11 -5.63 -11.72 -7.48
C PRO A 11 -5.86 -13.23 -7.38
N GLY A 12 -5.74 -13.77 -6.17
CA GLY A 12 -6.33 -15.05 -5.79
C GLY A 12 -5.44 -16.31 -5.73
N ILE A 13 -4.16 -16.30 -6.14
CA ILE A 13 -3.34 -17.53 -6.18
C ILE A 13 -1.89 -17.26 -5.74
N VAL A 14 -1.64 -17.22 -4.42
CA VAL A 14 -0.67 -18.08 -3.70
C VAL A 14 -1.06 -17.92 -2.23
N GLY A 15 -1.65 -18.96 -1.63
CA GLY A 15 -2.10 -18.97 -0.25
C GLY A 15 -1.01 -18.57 0.76
N GLY A 16 -0.95 -17.28 1.09
CA GLY A 16 -0.21 -16.73 2.22
C GLY A 16 -1.20 -16.16 3.21
N SER A 17 -1.15 -16.59 4.47
CA SER A 17 -1.88 -15.94 5.57
C SER A 17 -1.62 -14.41 5.58
N LEU A 18 -2.53 -13.59 6.15
CA LEU A 18 -2.29 -12.15 6.39
C LEU A 18 -0.90 -11.88 7.00
N ARG A 19 -0.44 -12.78 7.86
CA ARG A 19 0.90 -12.78 8.44
C ARG A 19 2.03 -12.86 7.41
N THR A 20 1.88 -13.66 6.36
CA THR A 20 2.84 -13.76 5.25
C THR A 20 2.84 -12.47 4.43
N SER A 21 1.66 -11.93 4.12
CA SER A 21 1.54 -10.66 3.39
C SER A 21 2.19 -9.50 4.14
N ARG A 22 1.97 -9.41 5.47
CA ARG A 22 2.62 -8.40 6.32
C ARG A 22 4.14 -8.53 6.30
N LYS A 23 4.68 -9.75 6.36
CA LYS A 23 6.14 -9.99 6.25
C LYS A 23 6.72 -9.46 4.94
N TYR A 24 6.09 -9.77 3.81
CA TYR A 24 6.56 -9.25 2.52
C TYR A 24 6.42 -7.73 2.41
N ALA A 25 5.36 -7.15 2.99
CA ALA A 25 5.22 -5.70 3.04
C ALA A 25 6.33 -5.04 3.90
N ASP A 26 6.74 -5.68 5.01
CA ASP A 26 7.86 -5.21 5.84
C ASP A 26 9.22 -5.35 5.15
N GLU A 27 9.42 -6.40 4.35
CA GLU A 27 10.61 -6.52 3.49
C GLU A 27 10.61 -5.45 2.40
N LEU A 28 9.46 -5.23 1.76
CA LEU A 28 9.30 -4.18 0.75
C LEU A 28 9.52 -2.79 1.34
N LEU A 29 9.10 -2.54 2.58
CA LEU A 29 9.34 -1.28 3.28
C LEU A 29 10.82 -0.94 3.42
N LYS A 30 11.69 -1.96 3.57
CA LYS A 30 13.15 -1.77 3.64
C LYS A 30 13.76 -1.41 2.28
N ILE A 31 13.12 -1.85 1.18
CA ILE A 31 13.59 -1.63 -0.19
C ILE A 31 13.05 -0.30 -0.72
N SER A 32 11.76 -0.06 -0.52
CA SER A 32 11.03 1.11 -0.97
C SER A 32 10.01 1.49 0.11
N PRO A 33 10.31 2.50 0.94
CA PRO A 33 9.40 2.94 2.00
C PRO A 33 8.02 3.35 1.48
N VAL A 34 7.96 3.92 0.27
CA VAL A 34 6.71 4.30 -0.40
C VAL A 34 5.89 3.05 -0.75
N ASP A 35 6.50 2.07 -1.42
CA ASP A 35 5.79 0.86 -1.86
C ASP A 35 5.45 -0.05 -0.67
N GLY A 36 6.30 -0.12 0.35
CA GLY A 36 6.04 -0.89 1.57
C GLY A 36 4.85 -0.35 2.36
N HIS A 37 4.79 0.96 2.59
CA HIS A 37 3.62 1.57 3.25
C HIS A 37 2.35 1.43 2.43
N LEU A 38 2.44 1.47 1.10
CA LEU A 38 1.30 1.20 0.25
C LEU A 38 0.80 -0.25 0.38
N ALA A 39 1.72 -1.23 0.36
CA ALA A 39 1.39 -2.64 0.51
C ALA A 39 0.75 -2.92 1.89
N GLN A 40 1.30 -2.33 2.95
CA GLN A 40 0.68 -2.37 4.29
C GLN A 40 -0.74 -1.79 4.26
N GLY A 41 -0.93 -0.61 3.65
CA GLY A 41 -2.26 -0.01 3.52
C GLY A 41 -3.28 -0.89 2.81
N TYR A 42 -2.84 -1.62 1.78
CA TYR A 42 -3.68 -2.57 1.05
C TYR A 42 -4.07 -3.78 1.91
N ILE A 43 -3.12 -4.33 2.68
CA ILE A 43 -3.35 -5.48 3.57
C ILE A 43 -4.34 -5.11 4.68
N GLU A 44 -4.15 -3.96 5.33
CA GLU A 44 -5.06 -3.51 6.40
C GLU A 44 -6.47 -3.21 5.86
N GLU A 45 -6.58 -2.67 4.64
CA GLU A 45 -7.88 -2.48 3.99
C GLU A 45 -8.58 -3.81 3.70
N TYR A 46 -7.82 -4.83 3.27
CA TYR A 46 -8.34 -6.19 3.07
C TYR A 46 -8.79 -6.83 4.39
N ASP A 47 -8.04 -6.59 5.48
CA ASP A 47 -8.37 -7.01 6.85
C ASP A 47 -9.50 -6.18 7.49
N LYS A 48 -10.06 -5.20 6.74
CA LYS A 48 -11.10 -4.24 7.17
C LYS A 48 -10.67 -3.31 8.31
N GLU A 49 -9.36 -3.21 8.56
CA GLU A 49 -8.74 -2.28 9.50
C GLU A 49 -8.50 -0.92 8.85
N TYR A 50 -9.60 -0.25 8.49
CA TYR A 50 -9.59 0.99 7.70
C TYR A 50 -8.76 2.13 8.32
N ARG A 51 -8.73 2.24 9.65
CA ARG A 51 -7.90 3.25 10.34
C ARG A 51 -6.40 2.98 10.20
N ALA A 52 -6.00 1.71 10.21
CA ALA A 52 -4.60 1.34 9.99
C ALA A 52 -4.23 1.55 8.51
N ALA A 53 -5.11 1.17 7.60
CA ALA A 53 -4.96 1.40 6.16
C ALA A 53 -4.74 2.89 5.84
N GLU A 54 -5.58 3.76 6.41
CA GLU A 54 -5.49 5.21 6.24
C GLU A 54 -4.13 5.77 6.67
N LYS A 55 -3.61 5.35 7.83
CA LYS A 55 -2.29 5.77 8.34
C LYS A 55 -1.17 5.36 7.38
N CYS A 56 -1.19 4.13 6.91
CA CYS A 56 -0.20 3.61 5.96
C CYS A 56 -0.23 4.40 4.65
N TYR A 57 -1.41 4.64 4.08
CA TYR A 57 -1.54 5.43 2.85
C TYR A 57 -1.08 6.88 3.02
N LYS A 58 -1.43 7.54 4.14
CA LYS A 58 -0.94 8.89 4.43
C LYS A 58 0.58 8.94 4.52
N LYS A 59 1.20 7.94 5.16
CA LYS A 59 2.65 7.84 5.29
C LYS A 59 3.34 7.60 3.95
N ALA A 60 2.76 6.75 3.10
CA ALA A 60 3.23 6.56 1.72
C ALA A 60 3.18 7.87 0.91
N ILE A 61 2.14 8.68 1.08
CA ILE A 61 1.98 9.99 0.43
C ILE A 61 2.99 11.02 0.99
N GLU A 62 3.20 11.05 2.31
CA GLU A 62 4.17 11.94 2.95
C GLU A 62 5.58 11.68 2.42
N ILE A 63 5.99 10.41 2.38
CA ILE A 63 7.31 10.00 1.90
C ILE A 63 7.44 10.20 0.39
N GLY A 64 6.43 9.76 -0.39
CA GLY A 64 6.43 9.86 -1.85
C GLY A 64 6.22 11.29 -2.38
N GLY A 65 5.67 12.19 -1.56
CA GLY A 65 5.50 13.61 -1.85
C GLY A 65 6.70 14.47 -1.44
N SER A 66 7.48 14.03 -0.45
CA SER A 66 8.75 14.64 -0.04
C SER A 66 9.84 14.47 -1.11
N LEU A 67 9.89 13.32 -1.78
CA LEU A 67 10.70 13.08 -2.97
C LEU A 67 9.93 13.55 -4.21
N THR A 68 10.19 14.75 -4.70
CA THR A 68 9.46 15.46 -5.77
C THR A 68 9.40 14.79 -7.17
N THR A 69 9.58 13.47 -7.28
CA THR A 69 9.85 12.74 -8.55
C THR A 69 8.83 11.64 -8.91
N TYR A 70 7.67 11.55 -8.26
CA TYR A 70 6.63 10.58 -8.64
C TYR A 70 5.32 11.27 -9.11
N LYS A 71 5.41 12.13 -10.12
CA LYS A 71 4.29 12.97 -10.61
C LYS A 71 3.05 12.19 -11.10
N ASN A 72 3.18 10.90 -11.45
CA ASN A 72 2.08 10.12 -12.03
C ASN A 72 1.43 9.11 -11.07
N TRP A 73 1.93 8.96 -9.84
CA TRP A 73 1.46 7.96 -8.87
C TRP A 73 0.42 8.39 -7.82
N PRO A 74 0.33 9.66 -7.36
CA PRO A 74 -0.53 10.01 -6.23
C PRO A 74 -2.03 9.93 -6.56
N HIS A 75 -2.45 9.68 -7.80
CA HIS A 75 -3.87 9.52 -8.13
C HIS A 75 -4.48 8.26 -7.50
N PHE A 76 -3.84 7.10 -7.66
CA PHE A 76 -4.36 5.83 -7.13
C PHE A 76 -4.43 5.84 -5.60
N MET A 77 -3.35 6.27 -4.93
CA MET A 77 -3.30 6.39 -3.47
C MET A 77 -4.39 7.34 -2.94
N ARG A 78 -4.54 8.52 -3.55
CA ARG A 78 -5.59 9.48 -3.17
C ARG A 78 -6.99 8.94 -3.40
N LYS A 79 -7.21 8.15 -4.46
CA LYS A 79 -8.50 7.53 -4.75
C LYS A 79 -8.87 6.51 -3.66
N ARG A 80 -7.95 5.62 -3.27
CA ARG A 80 -8.22 4.65 -2.19
C ARG A 80 -8.37 5.33 -0.84
N LEU A 81 -7.52 6.28 -0.50
CA LEU A 81 -7.63 7.06 0.72
C LEU A 81 -9.01 7.74 0.83
N LYS A 82 -9.49 8.37 -0.25
CA LYS A 82 -10.84 8.96 -0.32
C LYS A 82 -11.96 7.93 -0.20
N SER A 83 -11.74 6.69 -0.68
CA SER A 83 -12.72 5.61 -0.57
C SER A 83 -12.85 5.14 0.88
N ILE A 84 -11.73 4.97 1.56
CA ILE A 84 -11.67 4.49 2.94
C ILE A 84 -12.12 5.56 3.92
N SER A 85 -11.81 6.83 3.67
CA SER A 85 -12.26 7.95 4.51
C SER A 85 -13.76 8.23 4.42
N ARG A 86 -14.49 7.54 3.53
CA ARG A 86 -15.95 7.66 3.34
C ARG A 86 -16.72 6.48 3.94
N LEU A 87 -16.03 5.47 4.42
CA LEU A 87 -16.57 4.33 5.17
C LEU A 87 -16.49 4.63 6.67
#